data_AF-A0A7V2RGY2-F1
#
_entry.id   AF-A0A7V2RGY2-F1
#
_cell.length_a   1.000
_cell.length_b   1.000
_cell.length_c   1.000
_cell.angle_alpha   90.00
_cell.angle_beta   90.00
_cell.angle_gamma   90.00
#
_symmetry.space_group_name_H-M   'P 1'
#
loop_
_entity.id
_entity.type
_entity.pdbx_description
1 polymer ?
#
loop_
_entity_poly.entity_id
_entity_poly.type
_entity_poly.pdbx_seq_one_letter_code
_entity_poly.pdbx_strand_id
1 'polypeptide(L)'
;MFKVKATVTGYGKDETKGPCHMRLRIGDEVVYNGETISGRVCPNMMAPLARAFAELFASGGRHKEGEAPGSYYPFWHSPQSVYDPAYKKYDGVGFRPTLERPEEGYKFVADKTLFDNPPGGKWIIGKGTEKKDISLTCGDSHTFVQFKVEAFDLADHGDALPYFRRAMTILNKVVRKPGIAMDKIIDEFTPHDRDNIYPSLGQNIIAILVGELEVLGYVVVENSTVTATEKGKKKLASFIESLTAEEKEALKL
;
A
#
# COMPACT_ATOMS: atom_id res chain seq x y z
N MET A 1 -0.37 0.82 1.10
CA MET A 1 -1.20 -0.04 0.22
C MET A 1 -0.28 -0.67 -0.82
N PHE A 2 -0.76 -1.67 -1.55
CA PHE A 2 0.10 -2.53 -2.38
C PHE A 2 -0.28 -2.51 -3.85
N LYS A 3 0.70 -2.52 -4.76
CA LYS A 3 0.45 -2.96 -6.13
C LYS A 3 0.10 -4.44 -6.11
N VAL A 4 -0.91 -4.79 -6.88
CA VAL A 4 -1.39 -6.17 -6.99
C VAL A 4 -1.28 -6.60 -8.44
N LYS A 5 -0.84 -7.83 -8.65
CA LYS A 5 -0.82 -8.44 -9.98
C LYS A 5 -1.54 -9.78 -9.97
N ALA A 6 -2.21 -10.09 -11.07
CA ALA A 6 -2.67 -11.43 -11.41
C ALA A 6 -1.84 -11.95 -12.58
N THR A 7 -1.13 -13.05 -12.38
CA THR A 7 -0.34 -13.72 -13.41
C THR A 7 -1.05 -15.00 -13.83
N VAL A 8 -1.19 -15.22 -15.14
CA VAL A 8 -1.73 -16.49 -15.67
C VAL A 8 -0.71 -17.60 -15.41
N THR A 9 -1.12 -18.62 -14.66
CA THR A 9 -0.24 -19.73 -14.26
C THR A 9 -0.49 -21.01 -15.03
N GLY A 10 -1.64 -21.14 -15.69
CA GLY A 10 -1.98 -22.35 -16.42
C GLY A 10 -3.43 -22.41 -16.91
N TYR A 11 -3.81 -23.61 -17.32
CA TYR A 11 -5.15 -23.95 -17.80
C TYR A 11 -5.59 -25.25 -17.16
N GLY A 12 -6.86 -25.34 -16.78
CA GLY A 12 -7.44 -26.59 -16.26
C GLY A 12 -7.75 -27.62 -17.34
N LYS A 13 -7.68 -27.26 -18.62
CA LYS A 13 -7.95 -28.13 -19.78
C LYS A 13 -6.98 -27.87 -20.93
N ASP A 14 -7.03 -28.73 -21.94
CA ASP A 14 -6.23 -28.64 -23.17
C ASP A 14 -6.62 -27.39 -23.99
N GLU A 15 -5.81 -26.36 -23.88
CA GLU A 15 -5.99 -25.06 -24.56
C GLU A 15 -5.96 -25.20 -26.09
N THR A 16 -5.33 -26.24 -26.64
CA THR A 16 -5.32 -26.46 -28.10
C THR A 16 -6.69 -26.89 -28.63
N LYS A 17 -7.52 -27.52 -27.79
CA LYS A 17 -8.89 -27.97 -28.13
C LYS A 17 -9.96 -26.97 -27.73
N GLY A 18 -9.74 -26.23 -26.65
CA GLY A 18 -10.61 -25.18 -26.16
C GLY A 18 -9.80 -23.94 -25.81
N PRO A 19 -9.41 -23.12 -26.80
CA PRO A 19 -8.53 -21.98 -26.55
C PRO A 19 -9.25 -20.87 -25.79
N CYS A 20 -8.49 -20.14 -24.97
CA CYS A 20 -9.02 -18.96 -24.32
C CYS A 20 -9.46 -17.93 -25.39
N HIS A 21 -10.72 -17.47 -25.36
CA HIS A 21 -11.18 -16.43 -26.29
C HIS A 21 -10.39 -15.12 -26.16
N MET A 22 -9.90 -14.82 -24.95
CA MET A 22 -9.03 -13.68 -24.71
C MET A 22 -7.57 -13.96 -25.10
N ARG A 23 -7.23 -15.18 -25.52
CA ARG A 23 -5.87 -15.61 -25.90
C ARG A 23 -4.82 -15.28 -24.84
N LEU A 24 -5.22 -15.37 -23.57
CA LEU A 24 -4.30 -15.24 -22.45
C LEU A 24 -3.28 -16.37 -22.51
N ARG A 25 -2.03 -16.06 -22.18
CA ARG A 25 -0.89 -16.98 -22.16
C ARG A 25 -0.34 -17.11 -20.75
N ILE A 26 0.28 -18.25 -20.44
CA ILE A 26 1.05 -18.41 -19.20
C ILE A 26 2.10 -17.30 -19.14
N GLY A 27 2.12 -16.57 -18.02
CA GLY A 27 2.98 -15.41 -17.81
C GLY A 27 2.34 -14.06 -18.17
N ASP A 28 1.17 -14.03 -18.82
CA ASP A 28 0.43 -12.76 -19.00
C ASP A 28 0.03 -12.18 -17.63
N GLU A 29 0.11 -10.86 -17.50
CA GLU A 29 -0.17 -10.15 -16.26
C GLU A 29 -1.29 -9.13 -16.41
N VAL A 30 -2.10 -9.02 -15.37
CA VAL A 30 -3.01 -7.89 -15.10
C VAL A 30 -2.54 -7.22 -13.82
N VAL A 31 -2.28 -5.92 -13.86
CA VAL A 31 -1.69 -5.17 -12.74
C VAL A 31 -2.61 -4.03 -12.34
N TYR A 32 -2.84 -3.90 -11.03
CA TYR A 32 -3.42 -2.72 -10.41
C TYR A 32 -2.35 -1.99 -9.61
N ASN A 33 -2.08 -0.73 -9.97
CA ASN A 33 -1.02 0.09 -9.34
C ASN A 33 -1.53 1.07 -8.26
N GLY A 34 -2.83 1.05 -7.95
CA GLY A 34 -3.49 2.01 -7.06
C GLY A 34 -4.31 3.09 -7.76
N GLU A 35 -4.27 3.13 -9.10
CA GLU A 35 -5.03 4.10 -9.90
C GLU A 35 -5.57 3.46 -11.18
N THR A 36 -4.73 2.69 -11.87
CA THR A 36 -5.03 2.08 -13.17
C THR A 36 -4.94 0.57 -13.09
N ILE A 37 -5.80 -0.10 -13.86
CA ILE A 37 -5.68 -1.53 -14.16
C ILE A 37 -5.14 -1.66 -15.58
N SER A 38 -3.97 -2.27 -15.73
CA SER A 38 -3.34 -2.53 -17.03
C SER A 38 -3.24 -4.03 -17.30
N GLY A 39 -3.32 -4.41 -18.57
CA GLY A 39 -3.28 -5.81 -19.01
C GLY A 39 -4.58 -6.25 -19.66
N ARG A 40 -4.64 -7.51 -20.10
CA ARG A 40 -5.81 -8.06 -20.78
C ARG A 40 -6.76 -8.69 -19.77
N VAL A 41 -7.96 -8.12 -19.63
CA VAL A 41 -8.97 -8.64 -18.69
C VAL A 41 -10.18 -9.18 -19.44
N CYS A 42 -10.52 -10.44 -19.18
CA CYS A 42 -11.80 -11.01 -19.62
C CYS A 42 -12.94 -10.36 -18.83
N PRO A 43 -14.05 -9.93 -19.44
CA PRO A 43 -15.21 -9.39 -18.71
C PRO A 43 -15.73 -10.33 -17.61
N ASN A 44 -15.73 -11.66 -17.87
CA ASN A 44 -16.14 -12.66 -16.86
C ASN A 44 -15.16 -12.76 -15.67
N MET A 45 -13.91 -12.35 -15.85
CA MET A 45 -12.90 -12.32 -14.78
C MET A 45 -12.84 -11.00 -14.04
N MET A 46 -13.51 -9.94 -14.51
CA MET A 46 -13.40 -8.62 -13.92
C MET A 46 -13.84 -8.61 -12.45
N ALA A 47 -15.01 -9.18 -12.14
CA ALA A 47 -15.51 -9.24 -10.76
C ALA A 47 -14.61 -10.04 -9.79
N PRO A 48 -14.19 -11.29 -10.09
CA PRO A 48 -13.30 -12.02 -9.18
C PRO A 48 -11.92 -11.36 -9.05
N LEU A 49 -11.38 -10.78 -10.13
CA LEU A 49 -10.13 -10.01 -10.07
C LEU A 49 -10.27 -8.75 -9.21
N ALA A 50 -11.33 -7.97 -9.39
CA ALA A 50 -11.57 -6.76 -8.62
C ALA A 50 -11.66 -7.06 -7.12
N ARG A 51 -12.32 -8.15 -6.73
CA ARG A 51 -12.36 -8.60 -5.33
C ARG A 51 -10.95 -8.94 -4.82
N ALA A 52 -10.22 -9.81 -5.51
CA ALA A 52 -8.87 -10.20 -5.10
C ALA A 52 -7.92 -8.99 -5.03
N PHE A 53 -8.02 -8.07 -5.99
CA PHE A 53 -7.25 -6.83 -6.02
C PHE A 53 -7.57 -5.94 -4.83
N ALA A 54 -8.85 -5.73 -4.49
CA ALA A 54 -9.22 -4.93 -3.32
C ALA A 54 -8.68 -5.54 -2.02
N GLU A 55 -8.78 -6.85 -1.84
CA GLU A 55 -8.30 -7.55 -0.64
C GLU A 55 -6.77 -7.42 -0.48
N LEU A 56 -6.02 -7.67 -1.54
CA LEU A 56 -4.55 -7.59 -1.53
C LEU A 56 -4.02 -6.16 -1.56
N PHE A 57 -4.72 -5.21 -2.19
CA PHE A 57 -4.34 -3.79 -2.21
C PHE A 57 -4.37 -3.19 -0.81
N ALA A 58 -5.36 -3.57 -0.01
CA ALA A 58 -5.53 -3.11 1.36
C ALA A 58 -4.51 -3.73 2.32
N SER A 59 -4.30 -5.05 2.21
CA SER A 59 -3.63 -5.83 3.27
C SER A 59 -2.28 -6.42 2.86
N GLY A 60 -1.96 -6.48 1.57
CA GLY A 60 -0.78 -7.17 1.07
C GLY A 60 -0.81 -8.69 1.30
N GLY A 61 -2.01 -9.24 1.56
CA GLY A 61 -2.22 -10.66 1.87
C GLY A 61 -2.02 -11.02 3.35
N ARG A 62 -1.76 -10.06 4.24
CA ARG A 62 -1.50 -10.31 5.68
C ARG A 62 -2.73 -10.50 6.56
N HIS A 63 -3.93 -10.33 6.00
CA HIS A 63 -5.17 -10.49 6.74
C HIS A 63 -5.44 -11.98 7.02
N LYS A 64 -5.91 -12.29 8.22
CA LYS A 64 -6.29 -13.64 8.62
C LYS A 64 -7.74 -13.92 8.28
N GLU A 65 -8.11 -15.20 8.35
CA GLU A 65 -9.50 -15.60 8.16
C GLU A 65 -10.39 -14.90 9.22
N GLY A 66 -11.52 -14.34 8.77
CA GLY A 66 -12.41 -13.54 9.62
C GLY A 66 -11.96 -12.09 9.86
N GLU A 67 -10.78 -11.67 9.36
CA GLU A 67 -10.34 -10.28 9.40
C GLU A 67 -10.76 -9.55 8.11
N ALA A 68 -11.28 -8.34 8.24
CA ALA A 68 -11.60 -7.52 7.08
C ALA A 68 -10.29 -6.99 6.46
N PRO A 69 -10.02 -7.19 5.17
CA PRO A 69 -8.78 -6.69 4.54
C PRO A 69 -8.63 -5.18 4.64
N GLY A 70 -9.75 -4.44 4.70
CA GLY A 70 -9.77 -3.00 4.86
C GLY A 70 -9.31 -2.48 6.22
N SER A 71 -9.13 -3.33 7.25
CA SER A 71 -8.60 -2.92 8.56
C SER A 71 -7.16 -2.39 8.50
N TYR A 72 -6.49 -2.57 7.36
CA TYR A 72 -5.09 -2.23 7.14
C TYR A 72 -4.86 -0.93 6.37
N TYR A 73 -5.93 -0.25 5.92
CA TYR A 73 -5.77 0.98 5.17
C TYR A 73 -5.21 2.11 6.03
N PRO A 74 -4.16 2.83 5.57
CA PRO A 74 -3.57 3.92 6.34
C PRO A 74 -4.47 5.17 6.42
N PHE A 75 -5.42 5.35 5.50
CA PHE A 75 -6.31 6.52 5.51
C PHE A 75 -7.22 6.57 6.74
N TRP A 76 -7.53 5.42 7.38
CA TRP A 76 -8.29 5.37 8.63
C TRP A 76 -7.62 6.13 9.79
N HIS A 77 -6.30 6.34 9.69
CA HIS A 77 -5.47 7.01 10.68
C HIS A 77 -4.96 8.38 10.22
N SER A 78 -5.51 8.88 9.11
CA SER A 78 -5.13 10.16 8.52
C SER A 78 -6.15 11.24 8.88
N PRO A 79 -5.74 12.51 8.98
CA PRO A 79 -6.69 13.61 9.12
C PRO A 79 -7.50 13.79 7.83
N GLN A 80 -8.56 14.60 7.90
CA GLN A 80 -9.14 15.17 6.70
C GLN A 80 -8.09 16.03 5.97
N SER A 81 -8.28 16.24 4.66
CA SER A 81 -7.38 17.03 3.83
C SER A 81 -8.14 18.03 2.96
N VAL A 82 -7.41 19.03 2.48
CA VAL A 82 -7.88 19.98 1.47
C VAL A 82 -6.88 20.00 0.32
N TYR A 83 -7.40 20.17 -0.89
CA TYR A 83 -6.57 20.31 -2.07
C TYR A 83 -5.80 21.63 -2.01
N ASP A 84 -4.48 21.54 -2.18
CA ASP A 84 -3.52 22.62 -2.23
C ASP A 84 -2.36 22.22 -3.17
N PRO A 85 -2.33 22.72 -4.42
CA PRO A 85 -1.30 22.37 -5.40
C PRO A 85 0.13 22.62 -4.93
N ALA A 86 0.35 23.58 -4.01
CA ALA A 86 1.68 23.87 -3.48
C ALA A 86 2.25 22.69 -2.67
N TYR A 87 1.38 21.79 -2.20
CA TYR A 87 1.77 20.61 -1.44
C TYR A 87 2.13 19.40 -2.30
N LYS A 88 1.95 19.49 -3.62
CA LYS A 88 2.27 18.39 -4.55
C LYS A 88 3.71 17.91 -4.44
N LYS A 89 4.65 18.81 -4.13
CA LYS A 89 6.05 18.46 -3.89
C LYS A 89 6.27 17.55 -2.67
N TYR A 90 5.35 17.55 -1.71
CA TYR A 90 5.40 16.68 -0.54
C TYR A 90 4.62 15.38 -0.78
N ASP A 91 3.33 15.46 -1.09
CA ASP A 91 2.45 14.28 -1.11
C ASP A 91 2.29 13.66 -2.52
N GLY A 92 2.76 14.33 -3.57
CA GLY A 92 2.70 13.91 -4.96
C GLY A 92 1.40 14.24 -5.69
N VAL A 93 0.34 14.59 -4.95
CA VAL A 93 -1.01 14.79 -5.50
C VAL A 93 -1.44 16.26 -5.37
N GLY A 94 -1.09 16.92 -4.27
CA GLY A 94 -1.45 18.29 -3.96
C GLY A 94 -2.49 18.39 -2.85
N PHE A 95 -2.37 17.61 -1.78
CA PHE A 95 -3.20 17.74 -0.58
C PHE A 95 -2.35 18.14 0.63
N ARG A 96 -2.94 18.99 1.47
CA ARG A 96 -2.44 19.26 2.81
C ARG A 96 -3.44 18.78 3.87
N PRO A 97 -2.96 18.30 5.02
CA PRO A 97 -3.83 17.88 6.10
C PRO A 97 -4.55 19.09 6.69
N THR A 98 -5.74 18.84 7.23
CA THR A 98 -6.49 19.78 8.06
C THR A 98 -6.61 19.17 9.44
N LEU A 99 -5.93 19.74 10.43
CA LEU A 99 -5.96 19.19 11.79
C LEU A 99 -7.18 19.66 12.58
N GLU A 100 -7.79 20.78 12.20
CA GLU A 100 -8.99 21.32 12.83
C GLU A 100 -9.88 21.97 11.77
N ARG A 101 -11.20 21.74 11.85
CA ARG A 101 -12.26 22.47 11.14
C ARG A 101 -13.33 22.84 12.16
N PRO A 102 -13.15 23.95 12.90
CA PRO A 102 -14.06 24.34 13.97
C PRO A 102 -15.53 24.46 13.53
N GLU A 103 -15.76 24.92 12.30
CA GLU A 103 -17.07 25.04 11.66
C GLU A 103 -17.76 23.69 11.41
N GLU A 104 -16.99 22.60 11.30
CA GLU A 104 -17.48 21.23 11.17
C GLU A 104 -17.45 20.47 12.51
N GLY A 105 -17.07 21.14 13.61
CA GLY A 105 -16.88 20.49 14.91
C GLY A 105 -15.75 19.45 14.92
N TYR A 106 -14.81 19.57 13.98
CA TYR A 106 -13.78 18.58 13.73
C TYR A 106 -12.43 18.98 14.32
N LYS A 107 -11.81 18.05 15.04
CA LYS A 107 -10.42 18.12 15.50
C LYS A 107 -9.78 16.75 15.35
N PHE A 108 -8.72 16.69 14.54
CA PHE A 108 -7.88 15.51 14.43
C PHE A 108 -7.23 15.21 15.77
N VAL A 109 -7.28 13.94 16.18
CA VAL A 109 -6.55 13.44 17.33
C VAL A 109 -5.66 12.33 16.82
N ALA A 110 -4.34 12.57 16.86
CA ALA A 110 -3.36 11.56 16.49
C ALA A 110 -3.64 10.25 17.24
N ASP A 111 -3.44 9.13 16.54
CA ASP A 111 -3.64 7.77 17.07
C ASP A 111 -5.09 7.43 17.47
N LYS A 112 -6.03 8.31 17.18
CA LYS A 112 -7.45 7.99 17.05
C LYS A 112 -7.83 7.95 15.59
N THR A 113 -8.87 7.19 15.29
CA THR A 113 -9.24 6.93 13.91
C THR A 113 -10.27 7.95 13.49
N LEU A 114 -10.11 8.47 12.29
CA LEU A 114 -10.98 9.51 11.77
C LEU A 114 -12.41 9.01 11.59
N PHE A 115 -12.56 7.71 11.38
CA PHE A 115 -13.83 7.07 11.12
C PHE A 115 -14.23 6.19 12.28
N ASP A 116 -15.55 6.11 12.48
CA ASP A 116 -16.17 5.55 13.68
C ASP A 116 -15.69 4.14 14.01
N ASN A 117 -15.62 3.26 13.01
CA ASN A 117 -15.15 1.90 13.20
C ASN A 117 -14.37 1.42 11.98
N PRO A 118 -13.17 0.84 12.16
CA PRO A 118 -12.51 0.15 11.06
C PRO A 118 -13.37 -1.05 10.64
N PRO A 119 -13.26 -1.49 9.38
CA PRO A 119 -13.77 -2.79 8.98
C PRO A 119 -13.32 -3.86 9.99
N GLY A 120 -14.26 -4.69 10.47
CA GLY A 120 -13.98 -5.76 11.43
C GLY A 120 -13.71 -5.32 12.89
N GLY A 121 -13.81 -4.02 13.22
CA GLY A 121 -13.73 -3.51 14.60
C GLY A 121 -12.37 -3.69 15.29
N LYS A 122 -11.33 -4.08 14.54
CA LYS A 122 -9.99 -4.35 15.06
C LYS A 122 -8.94 -3.58 14.26
N TRP A 123 -7.93 -3.10 14.99
CA TRP A 123 -6.73 -2.48 14.43
C TRP A 123 -5.61 -3.50 14.41
N ILE A 124 -5.21 -3.93 13.23
CA ILE A 124 -4.12 -4.88 13.08
C ILE A 124 -2.95 -4.16 12.42
N ILE A 125 -1.97 -3.85 13.25
CA ILE A 125 -0.86 -2.97 12.90
C ILE A 125 0.44 -3.75 13.03
N GLY A 126 1.22 -3.86 11.95
CA GLY A 126 2.63 -4.31 11.98
C GLY A 126 2.93 -5.61 12.74
N LYS A 127 2.08 -6.65 12.60
CA LYS A 127 2.17 -7.91 13.38
C LYS A 127 2.23 -9.17 12.53
N GLY A 128 2.50 -9.06 11.23
CA GLY A 128 2.44 -10.22 10.35
C GLY A 128 3.02 -9.98 8.97
N THR A 129 3.91 -10.88 8.58
CA THR A 129 4.57 -10.94 7.28
C THR A 129 4.06 -12.08 6.40
N GLU A 130 3.23 -12.96 6.96
CA GLU A 130 2.59 -14.04 6.23
C GLU A 130 1.73 -13.46 5.11
N LYS A 131 2.01 -13.87 3.87
CA LYS A 131 1.24 -13.45 2.71
C LYS A 131 0.40 -14.59 2.20
N LYS A 132 -0.86 -14.28 1.93
CA LYS A 132 -1.72 -15.12 1.13
C LYS A 132 -1.68 -14.66 -0.31
N ASP A 133 -1.40 -15.60 -1.20
CA ASP A 133 -1.68 -15.46 -2.61
C ASP A 133 -3.09 -16.00 -2.88
N ILE A 134 -3.83 -15.33 -3.76
CA ILE A 134 -5.19 -15.74 -4.14
C ILE A 134 -5.12 -16.48 -5.48
N SER A 135 -5.60 -17.72 -5.51
CA SER A 135 -5.77 -18.46 -6.76
C SER A 135 -7.16 -18.22 -7.33
N LEU A 136 -7.25 -17.84 -8.60
CA LEU A 136 -8.52 -17.67 -9.30
C LEU A 136 -8.56 -18.57 -10.53
N THR A 137 -9.74 -19.10 -10.83
CA THR A 137 -9.98 -19.91 -12.04
C THR A 137 -11.14 -19.30 -12.82
N CYS A 138 -10.96 -19.17 -14.13
CA CYS A 138 -12.01 -18.71 -15.04
C CYS A 138 -13.19 -19.68 -15.09
N GLY A 139 -14.41 -19.15 -15.09
CA GLY A 139 -15.64 -19.95 -15.19
C GLY A 139 -15.89 -20.59 -16.56
N ASP A 140 -15.06 -20.32 -17.58
CA ASP A 140 -15.19 -20.98 -18.88
C ASP A 140 -14.75 -22.45 -18.78
N SER A 141 -15.74 -23.33 -18.90
CA SER A 141 -15.55 -24.76 -18.75
C SER A 141 -14.73 -25.42 -19.85
N HIS A 142 -14.38 -24.74 -20.93
CA HIS A 142 -13.58 -25.31 -22.02
C HIS A 142 -12.08 -25.22 -21.74
N THR A 143 -11.63 -24.15 -21.09
CA THR A 143 -10.20 -23.88 -20.84
C THR A 143 -9.84 -23.84 -19.36
N PHE A 144 -10.69 -23.24 -18.51
CA PHE A 144 -10.40 -22.95 -17.10
C PHE A 144 -9.05 -22.26 -16.90
N VAL A 145 -8.86 -21.06 -17.46
CA VAL A 145 -7.63 -20.25 -17.24
C VAL A 145 -7.41 -20.02 -15.74
N GLN A 146 -6.20 -20.25 -15.26
CA GLN A 146 -5.82 -20.14 -13.85
C GLN A 146 -4.92 -18.92 -13.64
N PHE A 147 -5.16 -18.21 -12.55
CA PHE A 147 -4.40 -17.03 -12.15
C PHE A 147 -3.87 -17.19 -10.73
N LYS A 148 -2.64 -16.72 -10.51
CA LYS A 148 -2.12 -16.41 -9.19
C LYS A 148 -2.18 -14.89 -8.99
N VAL A 149 -2.80 -14.44 -7.91
CA VAL A 149 -2.89 -13.02 -7.55
C VAL A 149 -2.06 -12.75 -6.30
N GLU A 150 -1.16 -11.78 -6.38
CA GLU A 150 -0.22 -11.45 -5.29
C GLU A 150 0.07 -9.94 -5.19
N ALA A 151 0.35 -9.48 -3.97
CA ALA A 151 0.89 -8.16 -3.71
C ALA A 151 2.42 -8.16 -3.90
N PHE A 152 2.93 -7.32 -4.80
CA PHE A 152 4.32 -7.41 -5.26
C PHE A 152 5.18 -6.16 -4.98
N ASP A 153 4.57 -4.99 -4.78
CA ASP A 153 5.25 -3.72 -4.44
C ASP A 153 4.26 -2.79 -3.69
N LEU A 154 4.71 -1.62 -3.24
CA LEU A 154 3.86 -0.56 -2.71
C LEU A 154 3.15 0.18 -3.85
N ALA A 155 1.87 0.45 -3.67
CA ALA A 155 1.11 1.31 -4.59
C ALA A 155 1.64 2.74 -4.51
N ASP A 156 2.04 3.29 -5.66
CA ASP A 156 2.73 4.58 -5.80
C ASP A 156 2.02 5.52 -6.81
N HIS A 157 0.73 5.28 -7.06
CA HIS A 157 -0.13 6.09 -7.94
C HIS A 157 -1.46 6.42 -7.26
N GLY A 158 -2.20 7.37 -7.83
CA GLY A 158 -3.50 7.80 -7.34
C GLY A 158 -3.49 8.18 -5.86
N ASP A 159 -4.55 7.83 -5.16
CA ASP A 159 -4.73 8.13 -3.73
C ASP A 159 -3.73 7.41 -2.81
N ALA A 160 -2.98 6.43 -3.32
CA ALA A 160 -1.94 5.75 -2.56
C ALA A 160 -0.61 6.52 -2.51
N LEU A 161 -0.39 7.46 -3.44
CA LEU A 161 0.88 8.16 -3.59
C LEU A 161 1.32 8.93 -2.31
N PRO A 162 0.45 9.66 -1.58
CA PRO A 162 0.83 10.31 -0.33
C PRO A 162 1.38 9.30 0.71
N TYR A 163 0.71 8.16 0.85
CA TYR A 163 1.10 7.09 1.77
C TYR A 163 2.41 6.42 1.37
N PHE A 164 2.61 6.21 0.06
CA PHE A 164 3.87 5.71 -0.48
C PHE A 164 5.03 6.64 -0.14
N ARG A 165 4.89 7.95 -0.40
CA ARG A 165 5.92 8.94 -0.08
C ARG A 165 6.21 8.94 1.42
N ARG A 166 5.18 8.87 2.27
CA ARG A 166 5.37 8.72 3.72
C ARG A 166 6.14 7.45 4.08
N ALA A 167 5.78 6.30 3.52
CA ALA A 167 6.50 5.05 3.74
C ALA A 167 7.98 5.17 3.33
N MET A 168 8.29 5.83 2.21
CA MET A 168 9.67 6.07 1.78
C MET A 168 10.43 7.03 2.71
N THR A 169 9.79 8.10 3.20
CA THR A 169 10.43 8.99 4.18
C THR A 169 10.70 8.29 5.51
N ILE A 170 9.79 7.43 5.96
CA ILE A 170 10.00 6.56 7.14
C ILE A 170 11.16 5.61 6.89
N LEU A 171 11.19 4.95 5.72
CA LEU A 171 12.28 4.06 5.33
C LEU A 171 13.63 4.78 5.33
N ASN A 172 13.70 6.02 4.86
CA ASN A 172 14.92 6.84 4.94
C ASN A 172 15.39 7.06 6.39
N LYS A 173 14.47 7.34 7.33
CA LYS A 173 14.84 7.45 8.76
C LYS A 173 15.39 6.14 9.30
N VAL A 174 14.74 5.02 8.98
CA VAL A 174 15.19 3.68 9.38
C VAL A 174 16.55 3.32 8.77
N VAL A 175 16.82 3.69 7.50
CA VAL A 175 18.12 3.47 6.85
C VAL A 175 19.23 4.26 7.54
N ARG A 176 18.96 5.52 7.95
CA ARG A 176 19.92 6.37 8.65
C ARG A 176 20.13 5.96 10.11
N LYS A 177 19.15 5.28 10.73
CA LYS A 177 19.20 4.81 12.11
C LYS A 177 18.71 3.35 12.22
N PRO A 178 19.53 2.38 11.77
CA PRO A 178 19.18 0.96 11.86
C PRO A 178 18.91 0.52 13.30
N GLY A 179 17.89 -0.31 13.51
CA GLY A 179 17.49 -0.77 14.85
C GLY A 179 16.72 0.27 15.67
N ILE A 180 16.20 1.34 15.05
CA ILE A 180 15.32 2.28 15.72
C ILE A 180 14.07 1.59 16.26
N ALA A 181 13.69 1.88 17.50
CA ALA A 181 12.46 1.37 18.08
C ALA A 181 11.23 1.94 17.33
N MET A 182 10.24 1.10 17.07
CA MET A 182 9.03 1.44 16.30
C MET A 182 8.31 2.69 16.86
N ASP A 183 8.25 2.82 18.19
CA ASP A 183 7.63 3.93 18.91
C ASP A 183 8.47 5.21 18.93
N LYS A 184 9.72 5.13 18.44
CA LYS A 184 10.67 6.26 18.35
C LYS A 184 10.88 6.77 16.93
N ILE A 185 10.30 6.11 15.92
CA ILE A 185 10.38 6.58 14.53
C ILE A 185 9.77 7.97 14.38
N ILE A 186 8.69 8.26 15.11
CA ILE A 186 8.02 9.57 15.04
C ILE A 186 8.91 10.73 15.50
N ASP A 187 9.85 10.47 16.42
CA ASP A 187 10.76 11.47 16.98
C ASP A 187 11.80 11.95 15.94
N GLU A 188 11.97 11.22 14.84
CA GLU A 188 12.86 11.57 13.73
C GLU A 188 12.25 12.59 12.75
N PHE A 189 10.99 12.98 12.97
CA PHE A 189 10.26 13.94 12.16
C PHE A 189 10.09 15.27 12.91
N THR A 190 10.30 16.38 12.21
CA THR A 190 10.00 17.70 12.79
C THR A 190 8.48 17.88 12.94
N PRO A 191 8.00 18.78 13.82
CA PRO A 191 6.57 19.08 13.90
C PRO A 191 5.97 19.45 12.55
N HIS A 192 6.69 20.18 11.70
CA HIS A 192 6.23 20.50 10.35
C HIS A 192 6.05 19.24 9.49
N ASP A 193 7.04 18.35 9.47
CA ASP A 193 6.96 17.12 8.67
C ASP A 193 5.83 16.21 9.16
N ARG A 194 5.61 16.17 10.47
CA ARG A 194 4.57 15.36 11.12
C ARG A 194 3.17 15.90 10.82
N ASP A 195 2.98 17.21 11.01
CA ASP A 195 1.65 17.79 11.14
C ASP A 195 1.14 18.42 9.84
N ASN A 196 2.02 18.92 8.98
CA ASN A 196 1.63 19.73 7.82
C ASN A 196 1.72 19.02 6.48
N ILE A 197 2.32 17.83 6.39
CA ILE A 197 2.37 17.05 5.14
C ILE A 197 1.29 15.97 5.20
N TYR A 198 0.58 15.72 4.10
CA TYR A 198 -0.48 14.70 4.08
C TYR A 198 0.09 13.31 3.75
N PRO A 199 -0.39 12.24 4.42
CA PRO A 199 -1.13 12.26 5.69
C PRO A 199 -0.25 12.72 6.85
N SER A 200 -0.84 13.36 7.86
CA SER A 200 -0.12 13.68 9.11
C SER A 200 0.28 12.39 9.84
N LEU A 201 1.42 12.42 10.52
CA LEU A 201 1.98 11.24 11.19
C LEU A 201 1.56 11.16 12.66
N GLY A 202 1.02 10.00 13.02
CA GLY A 202 0.89 9.48 14.39
C GLY A 202 1.53 8.10 14.48
N GLN A 203 1.63 7.54 15.69
CA GLN A 203 2.20 6.22 15.90
C GLN A 203 1.46 5.10 15.15
N ASN A 204 0.13 5.17 15.05
CA ASN A 204 -0.68 4.16 14.38
C ASN A 204 -0.43 4.12 12.87
N ILE A 205 -0.41 5.28 12.21
CA ILE A 205 -0.14 5.35 10.76
C ILE A 205 1.32 4.97 10.47
N ILE A 206 2.29 5.37 11.31
CA ILE A 206 3.68 4.93 11.18
C ILE A 206 3.76 3.41 11.22
N ALA A 207 3.16 2.79 12.23
CA ALA A 207 3.25 1.35 12.39
C ALA A 207 2.50 0.58 11.27
N ILE A 208 1.46 1.15 10.66
CA ILE A 208 0.85 0.60 9.43
C ILE A 208 1.82 0.68 8.25
N LEU A 209 2.40 1.84 7.99
CA LEU A 209 3.30 2.03 6.85
C LEU A 209 4.58 1.18 7.01
N VAL A 210 5.11 1.06 8.23
CA VAL A 210 6.21 0.12 8.51
C VAL A 210 5.77 -1.33 8.30
N GLY A 211 4.56 -1.71 8.71
CA GLY A 211 4.02 -3.03 8.42
C GLY A 211 3.87 -3.32 6.92
N GLU A 212 3.57 -2.32 6.09
CA GLU A 212 3.57 -2.48 4.63
C GLU A 212 4.98 -2.68 4.05
N LEU A 213 5.96 -1.93 4.54
CA LEU A 213 7.37 -2.14 4.21
C LEU A 213 7.83 -3.54 4.61
N GLU A 214 7.41 -4.02 5.78
CA GLU A 214 7.77 -5.32 6.32
C GLU A 214 7.19 -6.46 5.48
N VAL A 215 5.90 -6.37 5.11
CA VAL A 215 5.26 -7.33 4.18
C VAL A 215 6.09 -7.47 2.90
N LEU A 216 6.58 -6.37 2.32
CA LEU A 216 7.36 -6.44 1.08
C LEU A 216 8.83 -6.84 1.29
N GLY A 217 9.25 -7.08 2.53
CA GLY A 217 10.62 -7.40 2.91
C GLY A 217 11.57 -6.22 2.72
N TYR A 218 11.07 -4.98 2.77
CA TYR A 218 11.89 -3.76 2.73
C TYR A 218 12.48 -3.41 4.09
N VAL A 219 11.82 -3.83 5.17
CA VAL A 219 12.34 -3.76 6.53
C VAL A 219 12.16 -5.11 7.21
N VAL A 220 12.89 -5.29 8.31
CA VAL A 220 12.70 -6.36 9.29
C VAL A 220 12.31 -5.70 10.60
N VAL A 221 11.27 -6.21 11.25
CA VAL A 221 10.83 -5.79 12.58
C VAL A 221 11.14 -6.90 13.58
N GLU A 222 12.10 -6.67 14.47
CA GLU A 222 12.53 -7.65 15.48
C GLU A 222 12.64 -6.96 16.83
N ASN A 223 12.07 -7.58 17.89
CA ASN A 223 12.07 -7.03 19.24
C ASN A 223 11.59 -5.57 19.31
N SER A 224 10.58 -5.22 18.51
CA SER A 224 10.05 -3.85 18.35
C SER A 224 11.02 -2.83 17.75
N THR A 225 12.15 -3.27 17.21
CA THR A 225 13.10 -2.43 16.45
C THR A 225 12.95 -2.68 14.95
N VAL A 226 13.23 -1.66 14.15
CA VAL A 226 13.05 -1.68 12.70
C VAL A 226 14.39 -1.47 12.02
N THR A 227 14.72 -2.35 11.07
CA THR A 227 15.95 -2.26 10.28
C THR A 227 15.65 -2.43 8.80
N ALA A 228 16.22 -1.57 7.95
CA ALA A 228 16.05 -1.67 6.51
C ALA A 228 16.86 -2.83 5.92
N THR A 229 16.24 -3.61 5.04
CA THR A 229 16.92 -4.66 4.27
C THR A 229 17.65 -4.05 3.07
N GLU A 230 18.51 -4.84 2.41
CA GLU A 230 19.10 -4.44 1.12
C GLU A 230 18.03 -4.20 0.04
N LYS A 231 16.93 -4.96 0.08
CA LYS A 231 15.79 -4.74 -0.82
C LYS A 231 15.14 -3.38 -0.53
N GLY A 232 14.98 -3.01 0.74
CA GLY A 232 14.46 -1.70 1.15
C GLY A 232 15.37 -0.56 0.73
N LYS A 233 16.69 -0.67 0.97
CA LYS A 233 17.66 0.35 0.54
C LYS A 233 17.63 0.57 -0.97
N LYS A 234 17.53 -0.49 -1.77
CA LYS A 234 17.38 -0.40 -3.24
C LYS A 234 16.07 0.28 -3.64
N LYS A 235 14.95 -0.06 -2.98
CA LYS A 235 13.65 0.60 -3.22
C LYS A 235 13.71 2.09 -2.90
N LEU A 236 14.33 2.47 -1.78
CA LEU A 236 14.52 3.86 -1.40
C LEU A 236 15.40 4.61 -2.41
N ALA A 237 16.53 4.02 -2.82
CA ALA A 237 17.42 4.64 -3.82
C ALA A 237 16.68 4.89 -5.14
N SER A 238 15.95 3.90 -5.65
CA SER A 238 15.14 4.05 -6.87
C SER A 238 14.06 5.12 -6.72
N PHE A 239 13.43 5.24 -5.55
CA PHE A 239 12.49 6.32 -5.28
C PHE A 239 13.19 7.68 -5.32
N ILE A 240 14.31 7.85 -4.63
CA ILE A 240 15.08 9.10 -4.63
C ILE A 240 15.50 9.48 -6.05
N GLU A 241 15.97 8.53 -6.85
CA GLU A 241 16.31 8.76 -8.26
C GLU A 241 15.13 9.26 -9.10
N SER A 242 13.91 8.83 -8.78
CA SER A 242 12.69 9.24 -9.48
C SER A 242 12.20 10.66 -9.13
N LEU A 243 12.70 11.25 -8.04
CA LEU A 243 12.26 12.57 -7.57
C LEU A 243 12.98 13.73 -8.28
N THR A 244 12.25 14.81 -8.49
CA THR A 244 12.82 16.11 -8.87
C THR A 244 13.66 16.70 -7.73
N ALA A 245 14.50 17.71 -8.04
CA ALA A 245 15.30 18.39 -7.03
C ALA A 245 14.44 19.07 -5.94
N GLU A 246 13.32 19.69 -6.34
CA GLU A 246 12.39 20.31 -5.40
C GLU A 246 11.76 19.28 -4.45
N GLU A 247 11.38 18.10 -4.96
CA GLU A 247 10.79 17.05 -4.14
C GLU A 247 11.80 16.41 -3.18
N LYS A 248 13.07 16.24 -3.60
CA LYS A 248 14.15 15.75 -2.71
C LYS A 248 14.34 16.69 -1.53
N GLU A 249 14.40 17.99 -1.80
CA GLU A 249 14.51 19.02 -0.76
C GLU A 249 13.28 19.01 0.15
N ALA A 250 12.08 18.99 -0.43
CA ALA A 250 10.82 18.97 0.31
C ALA A 250 10.69 17.74 1.24
N LEU A 251 11.16 16.57 0.79
CA LEU A 251 11.10 15.31 1.53
C LEU A 251 12.33 15.03 2.40
N LYS A 252 13.37 15.87 2.32
CA LYS A 252 14.64 15.74 3.05
C LYS A 252 15.35 14.41 2.77
N LEU A 253 15.35 13.99 1.51
CA LEU A 253 15.88 12.71 1.04
C LEU A 253 17.26 12.84 0.38
#